data_AF-A0A2G9TG79-F1
#
_entry.id   AF-A0A2G9TG79-F1
#
_cell.length_a   1.000
_cell.length_b   1.000
_cell.length_c   1.000
_cell.angle_alpha   90.00
_cell.angle_beta   90.00
_cell.angle_gamma   90.00
#
_symmetry.space_group_name_H-M   'P 1'
#
loop_
_entity.id
_entity.type
_entity.pdbx_description
1 polymer ?
#
loop_
_entity_poly.entity_id
_entity_poly.type
_entity_poly.pdbx_seq_one_letter_code
_entity_poly.pdbx_strand_id
1 'polypeptide(L)'
;NQLRGICNASALFRQYGNGLIEGECPTVDGVVPAIKQITHALEKDSLDLGSLAGHLKEVVTERLASIIDVNHEEFDGTYIQATALNPQLAVLLTEQQLSYARSAIEQELHSRQPTPTSSLTMDALLASVLSSSPDSLPLYTDLLQQAQRLQQERNAQPMRDRITEAALSSYFDELLSG
;
A
#
# COMPACT_ATOMS: atom_id res chain seq x y z
N ASN A 1 22.61 9.04 35.57
CA ASN A 1 21.28 9.21 34.94
C ASN A 1 21.34 9.06 33.43
N GLN A 2 22.16 9.82 32.71
CA GLN A 2 22.27 9.71 31.24
C GLN A 2 22.62 8.31 30.69
N LEU A 3 23.54 7.58 31.31
CA LEU A 3 23.85 6.18 30.91
C LEU A 3 22.63 5.25 31.00
N ARG A 4 21.78 5.43 32.03
CA ARG A 4 20.53 4.68 32.17
C ARG A 4 19.56 5.08 31.06
N GLY A 5 19.47 6.36 30.73
CA GLY A 5 18.63 6.82 29.63
C GLY A 5 19.07 6.30 28.27
N ILE A 6 20.37 6.25 28.00
CA ILE A 6 20.90 5.64 26.76
C ILE A 6 20.54 4.14 26.69
N CYS A 7 20.64 3.40 27.79
CA CYS A 7 20.19 2.00 27.83
C CYS A 7 18.68 1.87 27.57
N ASN A 8 17.87 2.76 28.16
CA ASN A 8 16.42 2.78 27.96
C ASN A 8 16.06 3.12 26.50
N ALA A 9 16.72 4.11 25.90
CA ALA A 9 16.56 4.44 24.49
C ALA A 9 16.94 3.25 23.60
N SER A 10 18.09 2.61 23.84
CA SER A 10 18.49 1.42 23.08
C SER A 10 17.49 0.27 23.21
N ALA A 11 16.92 0.06 24.41
CA ALA A 11 15.87 -0.93 24.62
C ALA A 11 14.61 -0.58 23.84
N LEU A 12 14.25 0.71 23.79
CA LEU A 12 13.10 1.21 23.06
C LEU A 12 13.27 1.01 21.54
N PHE A 13 14.41 1.38 20.97
CA PHE A 13 14.72 1.11 19.56
C PHE A 13 14.74 -0.38 19.25
N ARG A 14 15.22 -1.21 20.18
CA ARG A 14 15.19 -2.66 20.02
C ARG A 14 13.75 -3.20 20.08
N GLN A 15 12.91 -2.69 20.97
CA GLN A 15 11.52 -3.14 21.09
C GLN A 15 10.74 -2.83 19.82
N TYR A 16 10.81 -1.60 19.33
CA TYR A 16 10.08 -1.18 18.13
C TYR A 16 10.76 -1.64 16.83
N GLY A 17 12.08 -1.82 16.84
CA GLY A 17 12.84 -2.34 15.70
C GLY A 17 12.74 -3.87 15.55
N ASN A 18 12.81 -4.62 16.65
CA ASN A 18 12.64 -6.08 16.62
C ASN A 18 11.17 -6.51 16.64
N GLY A 19 10.25 -5.67 17.15
CA GLY A 19 8.81 -5.92 17.02
C GLY A 19 8.36 -6.00 15.56
N LEU A 20 9.14 -5.42 14.63
CA LEU A 20 8.97 -5.59 13.19
C LEU A 20 9.55 -6.91 12.66
N ILE A 21 10.40 -7.62 13.41
CA ILE A 21 11.17 -8.80 12.98
C ILE A 21 10.68 -10.10 13.66
N GLU A 22 10.10 -10.01 14.86
CA GLU A 22 9.69 -11.17 15.67
C GLU A 22 8.31 -11.75 15.31
N GLY A 23 7.62 -11.20 14.30
CA GLY A 23 6.38 -11.78 13.74
C GLY A 23 6.67 -12.84 12.67
N GLU A 24 5.77 -13.83 12.53
CA GLU A 24 5.85 -14.92 11.53
C GLU A 24 6.00 -14.42 10.07
N CYS A 25 5.71 -13.14 9.81
CA CYS A 25 6.13 -12.38 8.64
C CYS A 25 6.36 -10.91 9.06
N PRO A 26 7.57 -10.35 8.94
CA PRO A 26 7.77 -8.91 9.15
C PRO A 26 6.96 -8.11 8.13
N THR A 27 6.05 -7.26 8.58
CA THR A 27 5.19 -6.44 7.70
C THR A 27 5.56 -4.96 7.77
N VAL A 28 5.51 -4.29 6.62
CA VAL A 28 5.99 -2.91 6.45
C VAL A 28 5.02 -1.85 6.99
N ASP A 29 3.77 -2.21 7.27
CA ASP A 29 2.73 -1.36 7.85
C ASP A 29 2.99 -0.95 9.31
N GLY A 30 3.86 -1.69 10.02
CA GLY A 30 4.27 -1.36 11.39
C GLY A 30 5.34 -0.29 11.50
N VAL A 31 6.02 0.06 10.39
CA VAL A 31 7.18 0.97 10.41
C VAL A 31 6.78 2.38 10.83
N VAL A 32 5.74 2.96 10.22
CA VAL A 32 5.30 4.32 10.55
C VAL A 32 4.82 4.43 12.01
N PRO A 33 3.96 3.52 12.52
CA PRO A 33 3.60 3.48 13.94
C PRO A 33 4.82 3.39 14.86
N ALA A 34 5.79 2.53 14.56
CA ALA A 34 7.01 2.38 15.36
C ALA A 34 7.79 3.69 15.45
N ILE A 35 7.99 4.38 14.33
CA ILE A 35 8.69 5.68 14.28
C ILE A 35 7.95 6.72 15.12
N LYS A 36 6.62 6.79 15.02
CA LYS A 36 5.80 7.71 15.83
C LYS A 36 5.91 7.41 17.32
N GLN A 37 5.89 6.13 17.72
CA GLN A 37 6.06 5.74 19.12
C GLN A 37 7.44 6.10 19.67
N ILE A 38 8.50 5.89 18.88
CA ILE A 38 9.87 6.28 19.25
C ILE A 38 9.95 7.80 19.43
N THR A 39 9.44 8.56 18.48
CA THR A 39 9.47 10.03 18.51
C THR A 39 8.69 10.58 19.72
N HIS A 40 7.52 10.01 20.00
CA HIS A 40 6.69 10.38 21.15
C HIS A 40 7.33 10.05 22.50
N ALA A 41 8.02 8.90 22.59
CA ALA A 41 8.75 8.54 23.81
C ALA A 41 9.93 9.47 24.08
N LEU A 42 10.64 9.89 23.01
CA LEU A 42 11.70 10.89 23.10
C LEU A 42 11.16 12.27 23.49
N GLU A 43 9.98 12.63 23.02
CA GLU A 43 9.33 13.91 23.34
C GLU A 43 8.84 14.01 24.78
N LYS A 44 8.33 12.91 25.34
CA LYS A 44 7.86 12.86 26.74
C LYS A 44 8.99 12.75 27.78
N ASP A 45 10.25 12.71 27.34
CA ASP A 45 11.44 12.39 28.16
C ASP A 45 11.20 11.19 29.09
N SER A 46 10.46 10.18 28.62
CA SER A 46 10.12 8.98 29.40
C SER A 46 11.33 8.08 29.67
N LEU A 47 12.50 8.50 29.19
CA LEU A 47 13.72 7.73 29.14
C LEU A 47 14.80 8.30 30.06
N ASP A 48 14.56 9.39 30.80
CA ASP A 48 15.56 10.05 31.66
C ASP A 48 16.81 10.53 30.89
N LEU A 49 16.64 11.01 29.64
CA LEU A 49 17.74 11.51 28.81
C LEU A 49 17.98 13.01 29.01
N GLY A 50 17.00 13.76 29.49
CA GLY A 50 17.08 15.22 29.63
C GLY A 50 17.27 15.89 28.26
N SER A 51 18.22 16.82 28.15
CA SER A 51 18.47 17.55 26.89
C SER A 51 18.91 16.67 25.72
N LEU A 52 19.42 15.45 25.99
CA LEU A 52 19.78 14.50 24.94
C LEU A 52 18.55 13.92 24.22
N ALA A 53 17.39 13.88 24.87
CA ALA A 53 16.14 13.39 24.28
C ALA A 53 15.73 14.25 23.08
N GLY A 54 15.84 15.58 23.22
CA GLY A 54 15.56 16.53 22.14
C GLY A 54 16.50 16.37 20.95
N HIS A 55 17.81 16.29 21.19
CA HIS A 55 18.79 16.06 20.12
C HIS A 55 18.57 14.71 19.41
N LEU A 56 18.26 13.66 20.16
CA LEU A 56 18.00 12.35 19.59
C LEU A 56 16.71 12.36 18.77
N LYS A 57 15.67 13.06 19.23
CA LYS A 57 14.44 13.28 18.46
C LYS A 57 14.75 13.97 17.13
N GLU A 58 15.50 15.06 17.14
CA GLU A 58 15.89 15.78 15.91
C GLU A 58 16.60 14.86 14.91
N VAL A 59 17.59 14.09 15.38
CA VAL A 59 18.32 13.13 14.53
C VAL A 59 17.39 12.05 13.97
N VAL A 60 16.49 11.51 14.79
CA VAL A 60 15.54 10.47 14.35
C VAL A 60 14.55 11.04 13.32
N THR A 61 14.03 12.24 13.56
CA THR A 61 13.10 12.92 12.64
C THR A 61 13.79 13.24 11.31
N GLU A 62 15.03 13.74 11.34
CA GLU A 62 15.81 14.03 10.12
C GLU A 62 16.10 12.76 9.33
N ARG A 63 16.58 11.70 10.01
CA ARG A 63 16.98 10.44 9.36
C ARG A 63 15.82 9.63 8.79
N LEU A 64 14.62 9.82 9.33
CA LEU A 64 13.41 9.09 8.94
C LEU A 64 12.42 9.97 8.19
N ALA A 65 12.81 11.20 7.84
CA ALA A 65 11.97 12.14 7.11
C ALA A 65 11.49 11.55 5.76
N SER A 66 12.37 10.84 5.05
CA SER A 66 12.03 10.15 3.79
C SER A 66 10.94 9.08 3.94
N ILE A 67 10.64 8.61 5.16
CA ILE A 67 9.62 7.58 5.41
C ILE A 67 8.30 8.19 5.92
N ILE A 68 8.37 9.28 6.69
CA ILE A 68 7.22 9.82 7.43
C ILE A 68 6.71 11.16 6.91
N ASP A 69 7.58 11.99 6.34
CA ASP A 69 7.25 13.35 5.89
C ASP A 69 6.91 13.34 4.39
N VAL A 70 5.63 13.54 4.11
CA VAL A 70 5.06 13.59 2.75
C VAL A 70 5.66 14.74 1.93
N ASN A 71 6.22 15.78 2.57
CA ASN A 71 6.81 16.93 1.89
C ASN A 71 8.32 16.76 1.62
N HIS A 72 8.93 15.65 2.05
CA HIS A 72 10.36 15.42 1.87
C HIS A 72 10.69 15.11 0.39
N GLU A 73 11.81 15.64 -0.12
CA GLU A 73 12.18 15.50 -1.54
C GLU A 73 12.37 14.04 -1.97
N GLU A 74 12.92 13.22 -1.07
CA GLU A 74 13.15 11.78 -1.25
C GLU A 74 12.09 10.92 -0.53
N PHE A 75 10.86 11.42 -0.39
CA PHE A 75 9.80 10.69 0.30
C PHE A 75 9.42 9.38 -0.41
N ASP A 76 9.43 8.27 0.35
CA ASP A 76 8.94 6.96 -0.05
C ASP A 76 7.58 6.68 0.59
N GLY A 77 6.53 6.75 -0.22
CA GLY A 77 5.15 6.53 0.20
C GLY A 77 4.80 5.09 0.57
N THR A 78 5.64 4.10 0.27
CA THR A 78 5.33 2.67 0.43
C THR A 78 4.90 2.33 1.86
N TYR A 79 5.61 2.88 2.85
CA TYR A 79 5.32 2.62 4.26
C TYR A 79 4.00 3.25 4.70
N ILE A 80 3.70 4.46 4.24
CA ILE A 80 2.45 5.17 4.54
C ILE A 80 1.25 4.47 3.88
N GLN A 81 1.38 4.06 2.62
CA GLN A 81 0.36 3.28 1.92
C GLN A 81 0.11 1.94 2.63
N ALA A 82 1.16 1.21 3.01
CA ALA A 82 1.03 -0.05 3.72
C ALA A 82 0.33 0.12 5.09
N THR A 83 0.74 1.12 5.88
CA THR A 83 0.08 1.44 7.16
C THR A 83 -1.38 1.82 6.95
N ALA A 84 -1.69 2.60 5.90
CA ALA A 84 -3.06 3.00 5.58
C ALA A 84 -3.96 1.83 5.17
N LEU A 85 -3.38 0.75 4.62
CA LEU A 85 -4.13 -0.47 4.29
C LEU A 85 -4.39 -1.39 5.49
N ASN A 86 -3.80 -1.10 6.66
CA ASN A 86 -4.09 -1.82 7.90
C ASN A 86 -5.09 -1.01 8.76
N PRO A 87 -6.35 -1.45 8.89
CA PRO A 87 -7.38 -0.74 9.67
C PRO A 87 -7.01 -0.45 11.13
N GLN A 88 -6.19 -1.31 11.74
CA GLN A 88 -5.79 -1.13 13.13
C GLN A 88 -4.70 -0.05 13.30
N LEU A 89 -3.88 0.16 12.27
CA LEU A 89 -2.74 1.09 12.32
C LEU A 89 -3.01 2.39 11.57
N ALA A 90 -3.94 2.39 10.61
CA ALA A 90 -4.30 3.56 9.81
C ALA A 90 -4.74 4.77 10.67
N VAL A 91 -5.40 4.52 11.81
CA VAL A 91 -5.82 5.54 12.77
C VAL A 91 -4.63 6.32 13.37
N LEU A 92 -3.42 5.78 13.31
CA LEU A 92 -2.20 6.45 13.80
C LEU A 92 -1.60 7.42 12.77
N LEU A 93 -2.09 7.41 11.52
CA LEU A 93 -1.64 8.32 10.47
C LEU A 93 -2.29 9.69 10.63
N THR A 94 -1.62 10.73 10.14
CA THR A 94 -2.23 12.08 10.09
C THR A 94 -3.18 12.18 8.89
N GLU A 95 -4.08 13.16 8.93
CA GLU A 95 -4.97 13.48 7.80
C GLU A 95 -4.20 13.69 6.49
N GLN A 96 -3.04 14.35 6.56
CA GLN A 96 -2.16 14.54 5.40
C GLN A 96 -1.61 13.21 4.86
N GLN A 97 -1.18 12.31 5.75
CA GLN A 97 -0.68 10.98 5.38
C GLN A 97 -1.78 10.09 4.79
N LEU A 98 -2.99 10.15 5.35
CA LEU A 98 -4.17 9.44 4.84
C LEU A 98 -4.61 9.96 3.48
N SER A 99 -4.64 11.27 3.30
CA SER A 99 -4.97 11.91 2.01
C SER A 99 -3.98 11.51 0.92
N TYR A 100 -2.69 11.54 1.24
CA TYR A 100 -1.64 11.06 0.34
C TYR A 100 -1.85 9.58 -0.01
N ALA A 101 -2.01 8.71 1.01
CA ALA A 101 -2.18 7.28 0.81
C ALA A 101 -3.38 6.96 -0.09
N ARG A 102 -4.52 7.62 0.15
CA ARG A 102 -5.72 7.51 -0.67
C ARG A 102 -5.42 7.83 -2.13
N SER A 103 -4.89 9.02 -2.40
CA SER A 103 -4.61 9.45 -3.78
C SER A 103 -3.61 8.55 -4.49
N ALA A 104 -2.57 8.09 -3.80
CA ALA A 104 -1.55 7.21 -4.36
C ALA A 104 -2.13 5.82 -4.69
N ILE A 105 -2.92 5.23 -3.79
CA ILE A 105 -3.57 3.92 -3.99
C ILE A 105 -4.62 4.02 -5.11
N GLU A 106 -5.41 5.09 -5.13
CA GLU A 106 -6.35 5.35 -6.22
C GLU A 106 -5.59 5.44 -7.55
N GLN A 107 -4.50 6.21 -7.64
CA GLN A 107 -3.70 6.32 -8.86
C GLN A 107 -3.14 4.96 -9.32
N GLU A 108 -2.65 4.13 -8.40
CA GLU A 108 -2.18 2.78 -8.72
C GLU A 108 -3.30 1.89 -9.27
N LEU A 109 -4.51 1.96 -8.72
CA LEU A 109 -5.66 1.23 -9.24
C LEU A 109 -6.05 1.67 -10.64
N HIS A 110 -6.06 2.99 -10.90
CA HIS A 110 -6.31 3.52 -12.23
C HIS A 110 -5.23 3.11 -13.24
N SER A 111 -3.96 3.00 -12.80
CA SER A 111 -2.86 2.55 -13.66
C SER A 111 -2.93 1.05 -14.02
N ARG A 112 -3.53 0.24 -13.15
CA ARG A 112 -3.73 -1.21 -13.35
C ARG A 112 -4.96 -1.51 -14.19
N GLN A 113 -5.84 -0.55 -14.46
CA GLN A 113 -6.88 -0.76 -15.45
C GLN A 113 -6.20 -1.06 -16.79
N PRO A 114 -6.58 -2.17 -17.45
CA PRO A 114 -6.05 -2.45 -18.77
C PRO A 114 -6.39 -1.26 -19.66
N THR A 115 -5.35 -0.61 -20.18
CA THR A 115 -5.49 0.22 -21.36
C THR A 115 -6.30 -0.61 -22.37
N PRO A 116 -7.28 -0.04 -23.09
CA PRO A 116 -7.95 -0.74 -24.17
C PRO A 116 -6.99 -0.92 -25.35
N THR A 117 -5.80 -1.45 -25.12
CA THR A 117 -4.86 -1.84 -26.18
C THR A 117 -5.32 -3.15 -26.75
N SER A 118 -5.71 -3.04 -28.01
CA SER A 118 -5.78 -4.11 -28.99
C SER A 118 -6.91 -5.09 -28.73
N SER A 119 -8.09 -4.68 -29.20
CA SER A 119 -8.92 -5.57 -30.00
C SER A 119 -8.07 -6.67 -30.65
N LEU A 120 -8.26 -7.93 -30.24
CA LEU A 120 -8.25 -8.99 -31.23
C LEU A 120 -9.37 -8.59 -32.19
N THR A 121 -9.00 -7.87 -33.25
CA THR A 121 -9.93 -7.44 -34.27
C THR A 121 -10.60 -8.70 -34.78
N MET A 122 -11.87 -8.59 -35.15
CA MET A 122 -12.63 -9.70 -35.74
C MET A 122 -11.82 -10.42 -36.83
N ASP A 123 -10.93 -9.69 -37.52
CA ASP A 123 -9.95 -10.17 -38.49
C ASP A 123 -8.98 -11.25 -37.98
N ALA A 124 -8.50 -11.19 -36.73
CA ALA A 124 -7.60 -12.23 -36.18
C ALA A 124 -8.34 -13.54 -35.91
N LEU A 125 -9.61 -13.44 -35.47
CA LEU A 125 -10.49 -14.61 -35.33
C LEU A 125 -10.88 -15.16 -36.71
N LEU A 126 -11.21 -14.28 -37.68
CA LEU A 126 -11.54 -14.67 -39.05
C LEU A 126 -10.35 -15.29 -39.81
N ALA A 127 -9.12 -14.82 -39.58
CA ALA A 127 -7.91 -15.39 -40.18
C ALA A 127 -7.66 -16.83 -39.68
N SER A 128 -7.89 -17.08 -38.38
CA SER A 128 -7.79 -18.42 -37.80
C SER A 128 -8.82 -19.38 -38.41
N VAL A 129 -10.05 -18.89 -38.62
CA VAL A 129 -11.15 -19.61 -39.28
C VAL A 129 -10.84 -19.96 -40.74
N LEU A 130 -10.30 -19.01 -41.49
CA LEU A 130 -9.95 -19.21 -42.91
C LEU A 130 -8.77 -20.18 -43.10
N SER A 131 -7.97 -20.40 -42.04
CA SER A 131 -6.83 -21.32 -42.04
C SER A 131 -7.18 -22.76 -41.60
N SER A 132 -8.36 -23.00 -41.01
CA SER A 132 -8.77 -24.33 -40.51
C SER A 132 -9.59 -25.11 -41.53
N SER A 133 -9.12 -26.32 -41.88
CA SER A 133 -9.77 -27.31 -42.75
C SER A 133 -11.17 -27.75 -42.27
N PRO A 134 -12.04 -28.28 -43.15
CA PRO A 134 -13.47 -28.54 -42.88
C PRO A 134 -13.82 -29.60 -41.81
N ASP A 135 -12.84 -30.21 -41.13
CA ASP A 135 -13.05 -31.22 -40.07
C ASP A 135 -13.08 -30.65 -38.63
N SER A 136 -12.85 -29.34 -38.44
CA SER A 136 -12.70 -28.73 -37.10
C SER A 136 -14.00 -28.20 -36.45
N LEU A 137 -15.17 -28.71 -36.87
CA LEU A 137 -16.47 -28.34 -36.30
C LEU A 137 -16.57 -28.41 -34.76
N PRO A 138 -16.01 -29.42 -34.05
CA PRO A 138 -16.07 -29.45 -32.59
C PRO A 138 -15.12 -28.43 -31.92
N LEU A 139 -13.95 -28.15 -32.52
CA LEU A 139 -12.99 -27.13 -32.07
C LEU A 139 -13.56 -25.71 -32.13
N TYR A 140 -14.52 -25.48 -33.01
CA TYR A 140 -15.22 -24.20 -33.16
C TYR A 140 -16.10 -23.87 -31.95
N THR A 141 -16.75 -24.88 -31.36
CA THR A 141 -17.61 -24.72 -30.18
C THR A 141 -16.76 -24.31 -28.97
N ASP A 142 -15.63 -24.97 -28.77
CA ASP A 142 -14.69 -24.65 -27.68
C ASP A 142 -14.08 -23.25 -27.84
N LEU A 143 -13.70 -22.85 -29.06
CA LEU A 143 -13.20 -21.50 -29.35
C LEU A 143 -14.25 -20.41 -29.09
N LEU A 144 -15.50 -20.65 -29.51
CA LEU A 144 -16.59 -19.71 -29.30
C LEU A 144 -16.92 -19.59 -27.81
N GLN A 145 -16.93 -20.72 -27.08
CA GLN A 145 -17.20 -20.76 -25.66
C GLN A 145 -16.06 -20.10 -24.85
N GLN A 146 -14.81 -20.28 -25.27
CA GLN A 146 -13.65 -19.61 -24.69
C GLN A 146 -13.66 -18.10 -24.98
N ALA A 147 -14.05 -17.67 -26.18
CA ALA A 147 -14.22 -16.26 -26.51
C ALA A 147 -15.35 -15.61 -25.69
N GLN A 148 -16.49 -16.29 -25.53
CA GLN A 148 -17.58 -15.83 -24.67
C GLN A 148 -17.15 -15.72 -23.20
N ARG A 149 -16.38 -16.69 -22.70
CA ARG A 149 -15.86 -16.67 -21.33
C ARG A 149 -14.89 -15.51 -21.11
N LEU A 150 -13.95 -15.29 -22.02
CA LEU A 150 -13.02 -14.15 -21.98
C LEU A 150 -13.76 -12.81 -22.07
N GLN A 151 -14.81 -12.73 -22.90
CA GLN A 151 -15.63 -11.52 -23.03
C GLN A 151 -16.49 -11.27 -21.79
N GLN A 152 -16.97 -12.33 -21.11
CA GLN A 152 -17.70 -12.21 -19.86
C GLN A 152 -16.78 -11.83 -18.69
N GLU A 153 -15.57 -12.39 -18.58
CA GLU A 153 -14.56 -11.96 -17.62
C GLU A 153 -14.15 -10.50 -17.85
N ARG A 154 -13.95 -10.10 -19.11
CA ARG A 154 -13.69 -8.70 -19.47
C ARG A 154 -14.83 -7.75 -19.08
N ASN A 155 -16.09 -8.18 -19.19
CA ASN A 155 -17.24 -7.39 -18.75
C ASN A 155 -17.41 -7.38 -17.22
N ALA A 156 -16.92 -8.40 -16.51
CA ALA A 156 -16.96 -8.47 -15.05
C ALA A 156 -15.82 -7.66 -14.39
N GLN A 157 -14.69 -7.49 -15.06
CA GLN A 157 -13.54 -6.69 -14.61
C GLN A 157 -13.93 -5.26 -14.18
N PRO A 158 -14.59 -4.42 -15.03
CA PRO A 158 -14.95 -3.06 -14.66
C PRO A 158 -15.96 -3.00 -13.51
N MET A 159 -16.76 -4.05 -13.32
CA MET A 159 -17.68 -4.13 -12.18
C MET A 159 -16.93 -4.44 -10.88
N ARG A 160 -15.92 -5.32 -10.91
CA ARG A 160 -15.04 -5.57 -9.76
C ARG A 160 -14.23 -4.34 -9.40
N ASP A 161 -13.68 -3.65 -10.39
CA ASP A 161 -12.89 -2.42 -10.18
C ASP A 161 -13.73 -1.34 -9.49
N ARG A 162 -14.98 -1.13 -9.94
CA ARG A 162 -15.91 -0.19 -9.30
C ARG A 162 -16.26 -0.57 -7.86
N ILE A 163 -16.41 -1.87 -7.57
CA ILE A 163 -16.68 -2.34 -6.22
C ILE A 163 -15.46 -2.09 -5.32
N THR A 164 -14.25 -2.36 -5.81
CA THR A 164 -13.02 -2.10 -5.04
C THR A 164 -12.80 -0.60 -4.80
N GLU A 165 -13.06 0.24 -5.80
CA GLU A 165 -12.95 1.70 -5.70
C GLU A 165 -13.96 2.27 -4.69
N ALA A 166 -15.21 1.81 -4.74
CA ALA A 166 -16.25 2.22 -3.80
C ALA A 166 -15.92 1.79 -2.36
N ALA A 167 -15.40 0.58 -2.18
CA ALA A 167 -14.98 0.08 -0.86
C ALA A 167 -13.84 0.90 -0.28
N LEU A 168 -12.82 1.23 -1.08
CA LEU A 168 -11.69 2.06 -0.63
C LEU A 168 -12.12 3.51 -0.35
N SER A 169 -12.97 4.09 -1.19
CA SER A 169 -13.50 5.43 -0.97
C SER A 169 -14.26 5.50 0.35
N SER A 170 -15.15 4.54 0.61
CA SER A 170 -15.90 4.47 1.86
C SER A 170 -14.99 4.29 3.08
N TYR A 171 -13.92 3.50 2.94
CA TYR A 171 -12.96 3.27 4.02
C TYR A 171 -12.17 4.53 4.38
N PHE A 172 -11.62 5.23 3.39
CA PHE A 172 -10.87 6.46 3.63
C PHE A 172 -11.77 7.62 4.08
N ASP A 173 -13.02 7.69 3.60
CA ASP A 173 -13.98 8.68 4.09
C ASP A 173 -14.29 8.48 5.59
N GLU A 174 -14.43 7.22 6.04
CA GLU A 174 -14.61 6.91 7.46
C GLU A 174 -13.39 7.35 8.29
N LEU A 175 -12.17 7.03 7.83
CA LEU A 175 -10.92 7.41 8.51
C LEU A 175 -10.67 8.92 8.59
N LEU A 176 -11.11 9.69 7.59
CA LEU A 176 -10.94 11.14 7.54
C LEU A 176 -12.05 11.92 8.29
N SER A 177 -13.17 11.25 8.59
CA SER A 177 -14.34 11.88 9.23
C SER A 177 -14.42 11.68 10.76
N GLY A 178 -13.59 10.80 11.33
CA GLY A 178 -13.50 10.52 12.78
C GLY A 178 -12.46 11.38 13.49
#